data_AF-A0ABD4A4E9-F1
#
_entry.id   AF-A0ABD4A4E9-F1
#
_cell.length_a   1.000
_cell.length_b   1.000
_cell.length_c   1.000
_cell.angle_alpha   90.00
_cell.angle_beta   90.00
_cell.angle_gamma   90.00
#
_symmetry.space_group_name_H-M   'P 1'
#
loop_
_entity.id
_entity.type
_entity.pdbx_description
1 polymer ?
#
loop_
_entity_poly.entity_id
_entity_poly.type
_entity_poly.pdbx_seq_one_letter_code
_entity_poly.pdbx_strand_id
1 'polypeptide(L)' 'MQDNHVVFEEIDIYKQPELILQYGLTGVPVTLLIDVNNNELKRVVGYNPIELSELISQYKDNV' A
#
# COMPACT_ATOMS: atom_id res chain seq x y z
N MET A 1 17.68 -12.15 13.43
CA MET A 1 16.92 -10.91 13.65
C MET A 1 15.82 -10.91 12.61
N GLN A 2 14.69 -11.50 12.99
CA GLN A 2 13.41 -11.63 12.28
C GLN A 2 12.47 -10.74 13.12
N ASP A 3 11.58 -9.91 12.60
CA ASP A 3 10.58 -10.14 11.55
C ASP A 3 10.27 -8.82 10.84
N ASN A 4 10.16 -8.83 9.51
CA ASN A 4 9.48 -7.77 8.78
C ASN A 4 8.82 -8.43 7.56
N HIS A 5 7.72 -9.16 7.79
CA HIS A 5 6.94 -9.87 6.76
C HIS A 5 6.16 -8.92 5.83
N VAL A 6 6.68 -7.72 5.55
CA VAL A 6 6.07 -6.77 4.63
C VAL A 6 6.67 -6.99 3.25
N VAL A 7 5.83 -7.43 2.32
CA VAL A 7 6.21 -7.57 0.91
C VAL A 7 5.91 -6.26 0.21
N PHE A 8 6.91 -5.71 -0.48
CA PHE A 8 6.74 -4.56 -1.35
C PHE A 8 6.53 -5.04 -2.77
N GLU A 9 5.45 -4.59 -3.39
CA GLU A 9 5.13 -4.90 -4.77
C GLU A 9 4.85 -3.59 -5.53
N GLU A 10 5.41 -3.49 -6.73
CA GLU A 10 5.09 -2.43 -7.69
C GLU A 10 4.20 -3.04 -8.77
N ILE A 11 3.01 -2.48 -8.93
CA ILE A 11 1.98 -3.01 -9.83
C ILE A 11 1.62 -1.98 -10.89
N ASP A 12 1.68 -2.39 -12.16
CA ASP A 12 1.09 -1.66 -13.27
C ASP A 12 -0.42 -1.96 -13.35
N ILE A 13 -1.23 -1.05 -12.81
CA ILE A 13 -2.68 -1.21 -12.73
C ILE A 13 -3.36 -1.33 -14.10
N TYR A 14 -2.72 -0.92 -15.19
CA TYR A 14 -3.28 -1.06 -16.54
C TYR A 14 -3.16 -2.48 -17.08
N LYS A 15 -2.27 -3.29 -16.49
CA LYS A 15 -2.16 -4.73 -16.78
C LYS A 15 -3.06 -5.59 -15.89
N GLN A 16 -3.55 -5.04 -14.79
CA GLN A 16 -4.40 -5.71 -13.79
C GLN A 16 -5.62 -4.82 -13.44
N PRO A 17 -6.54 -4.59 -14.40
CA PRO A 17 -7.68 -3.69 -14.22
C PRO A 17 -8.64 -4.12 -13.09
N GLU A 18 -8.63 -5.38 -12.70
CA GLU A 18 -9.37 -5.91 -11.54
C GLU A 18 -9.00 -5.19 -10.24
N LEU A 19 -7.74 -4.79 -10.07
CA LEU A 19 -7.28 -4.07 -8.89
C LEU A 19 -7.84 -2.65 -8.81
N ILE A 20 -8.11 -2.03 -9.97
CA ILE A 20 -8.74 -0.70 -10.03
C ILE A 20 -10.14 -0.78 -9.41
N LEU A 21 -10.91 -1.83 -9.74
CA LEU A 21 -12.24 -2.04 -9.19
C LEU A 21 -12.20 -2.51 -7.74
N GLN A 22 -11.33 -3.47 -7.40
CA GLN A 22 -11.20 -4.03 -6.07
C GLN A 22 -10.87 -2.96 -5.02
N TYR A 23 -9.92 -2.08 -5.33
CA TYR A 23 -9.48 -1.03 -4.41
C TYR A 23 -10.08 0.35 -4.76
N GLY A 24 -11.01 0.44 -5.70
CA GLY A 24 -11.62 1.72 -6.09
C GLY A 24 -10.58 2.79 -6.43
N LEU A 25 -9.56 2.44 -7.23
CA LEU A 25 -8.50 3.35 -7.62
C LEU A 25 -9.03 4.36 -8.65
N THR A 26 -8.79 5.64 -8.39
CA THR A 26 -9.26 6.74 -9.27
C THR A 26 -8.12 7.45 -9.98
N GLY A 27 -6.87 7.15 -9.65
CA GLY A 27 -5.68 7.76 -10.22
C GLY A 27 -4.40 7.09 -9.72
N VAL A 28 -3.26 7.52 -10.26
CA VAL A 28 -1.91 7.04 -9.91
C VAL A 28 -0.97 8.23 -9.70
N PRO A 29 0.13 8.08 -8.92
CA PRO A 29 0.49 6.90 -8.12
C PRO A 29 -0.39 6.75 -6.87
N VAL A 30 -0.55 5.52 -6.39
CA VAL A 30 -1.21 5.21 -5.11
C VAL A 30 -0.38 4.15 -4.41
N THR A 31 -0.12 4.35 -3.11
CA THR A 31 0.48 3.33 -2.25
C THR A 31 -0.60 2.79 -1.32
N LEU A 32 -0.77 1.47 -1.31
CA LEU A 32 -1.71 0.79 -0.43
C LEU A 32 -0.94 -0.06 0.58
N LEU A 33 -1.42 -0.06 1.81
CA LEU A 33 -1.14 -1.10 2.77
C LEU A 33 -2.35 -2.03 2.82
N ILE A 34 -2.07 -3.31 2.64
CA ILE A 34 -3.06 -4.37 2.76
C ILE A 34 -2.62 -5.41 3.80
N ASP A 35 -3.59 -6.06 4.44
CA ASP A 35 -3.33 -7.22 5.29
C ASP A 35 -3.25 -8.53 4.48
N VAL A 36 -2.98 -9.65 5.17
CA VAL A 36 -2.92 -10.99 4.56
C VAL A 36 -4.25 -11.49 3.96
N ASN A 37 -5.36 -10.83 4.28
CA ASN A 37 -6.69 -11.13 3.76
C ASN A 37 -7.11 -10.14 2.64
N ASN A 38 -6.16 -9.35 2.12
CA ASN A 38 -6.36 -8.31 1.10
C ASN A 38 -7.22 -7.12 1.55
N ASN A 39 -7.43 -6.92 2.85
CA ASN A 39 -8.13 -5.74 3.35
C ASN A 39 -7.21 -4.52 3.30
N GLU A 40 -7.71 -3.41 2.78
CA GLU A 40 -7.01 -2.13 2.85
C GLU A 40 -6.97 -1.62 4.29
N LEU A 41 -5.76 -1.43 4.79
CA LEU A 41 -5.51 -0.89 6.12
C LEU A 41 -5.14 0.61 6.05
N LYS A 42 -4.45 1.05 4.99
CA LYS A 42 -4.10 2.46 4.75
C LYS A 42 -3.84 2.73 3.27
N ARG A 43 -4.04 3.99 2.84
CA ARG A 43 -3.77 4.47 1.48
C ARG A 43 -3.06 5.81 1.50
N VAL A 44 -2.14 6.01 0.57
CA VAL A 44 -1.57 7.32 0.21
C VAL A 44 -1.77 7.55 -1.28
N VAL A 45 -2.37 8.69 -1.64
CA VAL A 45 -2.64 9.06 -3.03
C VAL A 45 -1.65 10.11 -3.49
N GLY A 46 -1.09 9.92 -4.68
CA GLY A 46 -0.06 10.78 -5.24
C GLY A 46 1.27 10.65 -4.50
N TYR A 47 2.12 11.65 -4.70
CA TYR A 47 3.39 11.75 -3.99
C TYR A 47 3.22 12.62 -2.74
N ASN A 48 3.05 11.99 -1.58
CA ASN A 48 3.03 12.65 -0.29
C ASN A 48 4.09 12.05 0.66
N PRO A 49 5.30 12.64 0.75
CA PRO A 49 6.41 12.06 1.50
C PRO A 49 6.16 11.98 3.01
N ILE A 50 5.31 12.86 3.56
CA ILE A 50 4.98 12.85 4.99
C ILE A 50 4.11 11.63 5.30
N GLU A 51 2.99 11.46 4.58
CA GLU A 51 2.10 10.32 4.78
C GLU A 51 2.78 8.98 4.48
N LEU A 52 3.66 8.93 3.48
CA LEU A 52 4.47 7.74 3.19
C LEU A 52 5.42 7.41 4.35
N SER A 53 6.06 8.42 4.95
CA SER A 53 6.94 8.23 6.10
C SER A 53 6.16 7.75 7.34
N GLU A 54 4.99 8.32 7.58
CA GLU A 54 4.09 7.89 8.66
C GLU A 54 3.57 6.46 8.43
N LEU A 55 3.22 6.13 7.19
CA LEU A 55 2.84 4.79 6.77
C LEU A 55 3.97 3.81 7.13
N ILE A 56 5.20 4.07 6.67
CA ILE A 56 6.38 3.25 6.98
C ILE A 56 6.64 3.14 8.49
N SER A 57 6.47 4.24 9.23
CA SER A 57 6.74 4.29 10.69
C SER A 57 5.70 3.50 11.49
N GLN A 58 4.42 3.61 11.12
CA GLN A 58 3.34 2.83 11.75
C GLN A 58 3.58 1.31 11.66
N TYR A 59 4.29 0.81 10.65
CA TYR A 59 4.69 -0.60 10.64
C TYR A 59 5.82 -0.89 11.59
N LYS A 60 6.87 -0.07 11.59
CA LYS A 60 8.07 -0.32 12.40
C LYS A 60 7.76 -0.39 13.90
N ASP A 61 6.74 0.33 14.37
CA ASP A 61 6.37 0.40 15.78
C ASP A 61 5.35 -0.68 16.20
N ASN A 62 4.73 -1.40 15.26
CA ASN A 62 3.77 -2.48 15.52
C ASN A 62 4.40 -3.89 15.38
N VAL A 63 5.73 -3.99 15.35
CA VAL A 63 6.49 -5.26 15.36
C VAL A 63 7.41 -5.33 16.58
#